data_AF-A0A656JUH8-F1
#
_entry.id   AF-A0A656JUH8-F1
#
_cell.length_a   1.000
_cell.length_b   1.000
_cell.length_c   1.000
_cell.angle_alpha   90.00
_cell.angle_beta   90.00
_cell.angle_gamma   90.00
#
_symmetry.space_group_name_H-M   'P 1'
#
loop_
_entity.id
_entity.type
_entity.pdbx_description
1 polymer ?
#
loop_
_entity_poly.entity_id
_entity_poly.type
_entity_poly.pdbx_seq_one_letter_code
_entity_poly.pdbx_strand_id
1 'polypeptide(L)' 'MNPEHAQKLARRFVELPLEKRRLFLDGMRKENMDFALFPIPSCAGLAERDGLSYAQQRMWFLWQLDPHSAAYNLP' A
#
# COMPACT_ATOMS: atom_id res chain seq x y z
N MET A 1 -19.70 7.87 2.53
CA MET A 1 -19.33 6.89 1.48
C MET A 1 -19.62 5.50 2.02
N ASN A 2 -20.28 4.61 1.27
CA ASN A 2 -20.52 3.25 1.73
C ASN A 2 -19.17 2.48 1.80
N PRO A 3 -18.81 1.86 2.94
CA PRO A 3 -17.54 1.15 3.10
C PRO A 3 -17.31 0.06 2.03
N GLU A 4 -18.36 -0.58 1.53
CA GLU A 4 -18.23 -1.59 0.48
C GLU A 4 -17.76 -1.00 -0.86
N HIS A 5 -18.20 0.22 -1.19
CA HIS A 5 -17.77 0.89 -2.43
C HIS A 5 -16.30 1.32 -2.33
N ALA A 6 -15.87 1.81 -1.17
CA ALA A 6 -14.48 2.15 -0.90
C ALA A 6 -13.56 0.94 -1.09
N GLN A 7 -13.97 -0.22 -0.56
CA GLN A 7 -13.19 -1.44 -0.65
C GLN A 7 -13.12 -2.00 -2.08
N LYS A 8 -14.22 -1.92 -2.84
CA LYS A 8 -14.24 -2.30 -4.26
C LYS A 8 -13.30 -1.41 -5.09
N LEU A 9 -13.31 -0.09 -4.85
CA LEU A 9 -12.41 0.84 -5.54
C LEU A 9 -10.94 0.59 -5.18
N ALA A 10 -10.62 0.38 -3.90
CA ALA A 10 -9.27 0.07 -3.45
C ALA A 10 -8.72 -1.20 -4.11
N ARG A 11 -9.53 -2.26 -4.23
CA ARG A 11 -9.12 -3.50 -4.90
C ARG A 11 -8.83 -3.30 -6.38
N ARG A 12 -9.70 -2.58 -7.10
CA ARG A 12 -9.50 -2.28 -8.53
C ARG A 12 -8.26 -1.45 -8.79
N PHE A 13 -7.87 -0.57 -7.86
CA PHE A 13 -6.64 0.22 -7.97
C PHE A 13 -5.39 -0.66 -8.01
N VAL A 14 -5.34 -1.72 -7.18
CA VAL A 14 -4.19 -2.63 -7.13
C VAL A 14 -4.05 -3.45 -8.42
N GLU A 15 -5.18 -3.90 -8.99
CA GLU A 15 -5.24 -4.66 -10.24
C GLU A 15 -4.85 -3.81 -11.48
N LEU A 16 -4.88 -2.48 -11.35
CA LEU A 16 -4.58 -1.55 -12.44
C LEU A 16 -3.06 -1.54 -12.77
N PRO A 17 -2.68 -1.52 -14.07
CA PRO A 17 -1.28 -1.34 -14.48
C PRO A 17 -0.68 -0.05 -13.91
N LEU A 18 0.63 -0.07 -13.62
CA LEU A 18 1.36 1.04 -12.98
C LEU A 18 1.11 2.40 -13.66
N GLU A 19 1.14 2.44 -14.99
CA GLU A 19 0.94 3.68 -15.74
C GLU A 19 -0.44 4.31 -15.55
N LYS A 20 -1.48 3.48 -15.35
CA LYS A 20 -2.86 3.94 -15.18
C LYS A 20 -3.18 4.34 -13.75
N ARG A 21 -2.39 3.90 -12.76
CA ARG A 21 -2.60 4.25 -11.34
C ARG A 21 -2.53 5.75 -11.10
N ARG A 22 -1.61 6.44 -11.78
CA ARG A 22 -1.47 7.90 -11.64
C ARG A 22 -2.72 8.65 -12.14
N LEU A 23 -3.23 8.27 -13.31
CA LEU A 23 -4.45 8.86 -13.87
C LEU A 23 -5.66 8.64 -12.97
N PHE A 24 -5.75 7.46 -12.33
CA PHE A 24 -6.80 7.17 -11.37
C PHE A 24 -6.73 8.08 -10.14
N LEU A 25 -5.55 8.23 -9.53
CA LEU A 25 -5.35 9.12 -8.38
C LEU A 25 -5.65 10.58 -8.73
N ASP A 26 -5.20 11.03 -9.91
CA ASP A 26 -5.49 12.37 -10.42
C ASP A 26 -6.99 12.59 -10.63
N GLY A 27 -7.72 11.57 -11.10
CA GLY A 27 -9.18 11.60 -11.23
C GLY A 27 -9.88 11.72 -9.87
N MET A 28 -9.46 10.96 -8.87
CA MET A 28 -10.06 11.03 -7.53
C MET A 28 -9.82 12.37 -6.84
N ARG A 29 -8.65 12.99 -7.04
CA ARG A 29 -8.41 14.36 -6.56
C ARG A 29 -9.38 15.36 -7.18
N LYS A 30 -9.75 15.21 -8.46
CA LYS A 30 -10.73 16.09 -9.13
C LYS A 30 -12.14 15.91 -8.57
N GLU A 31 -12.50 14.69 -8.17
CA GLU A 31 -13.77 14.39 -7.51
C GLU A 31 -13.77 14.74 -6.01
N ASN A 32 -12.71 15.39 -5.51
CA ASN A 32 -12.54 15.80 -4.11
C ASN A 32 -12.60 14.60 -3.14
N MET A 33 -12.16 13.43 -3.62
CA MET A 33 -12.16 12.18 -2.87
C MET A 33 -10.76 11.89 -2.33
N ASP A 34 -10.66 11.75 -1.01
CA ASP A 34 -9.39 11.45 -0.35
C ASP A 34 -9.12 9.94 -0.32
N PHE A 35 -8.14 9.51 -1.11
CA PHE A 35 -7.71 8.10 -1.14
C PHE A 35 -7.04 7.66 0.16
N ALA A 36 -6.51 8.57 0.98
CA ALA A 36 -5.89 8.23 2.25
C ALA A 36 -6.88 7.61 3.24
N LEU A 37 -8.18 7.86 3.05
CA LEU A 37 -9.26 7.31 3.87
C LEU A 37 -9.71 5.91 3.41
N PHE A 38 -9.16 5.39 2.32
CA PHE A 38 -9.58 4.10 1.79
C PHE A 38 -9.03 2.96 2.63
N PRO A 39 -9.79 1.86 2.79
CA PRO A 39 -9.29 0.69 3.48
C PRO A 39 -8.16 0.04 2.66
N ILE A 40 -7.16 -0.49 3.35
CA ILE A 40 -6.10 -1.28 2.74
C ILE A 40 -6.71 -2.61 2.24
N PRO A 41 -6.73 -2.87 0.92
CA PRO A 41 -7.32 -4.09 0.39
C PRO A 41 -6.38 -5.29 0.61
N SER A 42 -6.95 -6.47 0.86
CA SER A 42 -6.17 -7.71 0.80
C SER A 42 -5.67 -7.94 -0.61
N CYS A 43 -4.36 -8.17 -0.74
CA CYS A 43 -3.67 -8.40 -2.00
C CYS A 43 -3.28 -9.87 -2.18
N ALA A 44 -4.09 -10.81 -1.66
CA ALA A 44 -3.82 -12.25 -1.78
C ALA A 44 -3.64 -12.66 -3.25
N GLY A 45 -2.51 -13.30 -3.56
CA GLY A 45 -2.13 -13.67 -4.94
C GLY A 45 -1.36 -12.60 -5.73
N LEU A 46 -1.20 -11.39 -5.21
CA LEU A 46 -0.31 -10.35 -5.78
C LEU A 46 1.05 -10.28 -5.09
N ALA A 47 1.21 -10.93 -3.92
CA ALA A 47 2.42 -10.87 -3.08
C ALA A 47 3.70 -11.33 -3.81
N GLU A 48 3.58 -12.20 -4.82
CA GLU A 48 4.74 -12.62 -5.63
C GLU A 48 5.24 -11.55 -6.58
N ARG A 49 4.44 -10.51 -6.89
CA ARG A 49 4.82 -9.47 -7.85
C ARG A 49 5.89 -8.52 -7.31
N ASP A 50 5.89 -8.25 -6.00
CA ASP A 50 6.72 -7.23 -5.38
C ASP A 50 7.29 -7.76 -4.05
N GLY A 51 8.26 -8.66 -4.14
CA GLY A 51 9.03 -9.08 -2.97
C GLY A 51 9.68 -7.87 -2.28
N LEU A 52 10.01 -8.02 -0.97
CA LEU A 52 10.72 -6.97 -0.23
C LEU A 52 12.03 -6.61 -0.97
N SER A 53 12.28 -5.32 -1.16
CA SER A 53 13.58 -4.85 -1.63
C SER A 53 14.70 -5.27 -0.66
N TYR A 54 15.94 -5.31 -1.14
CA TYR A 54 17.08 -5.71 -0.32
C TYR A 54 17.21 -4.88 0.98
N ALA A 55 16.97 -3.57 0.91
CA ALA A 55 16.96 -2.70 2.08
C ALA A 55 15.85 -3.07 3.08
N GLN A 56 14.65 -3.39 2.60
CA GLN A 56 13.53 -3.84 3.43
C GLN A 56 13.80 -5.21 4.07
N GLN A 57 14.36 -6.16 3.32
CA GLN A 57 14.75 -7.48 3.85
C GLN A 57 15.80 -7.35 4.96
N ARG A 58 16.83 -6.51 4.75
CA ARG A 58 17.85 -6.23 5.76
C ARG A 58 17.23 -5.60 7.00
N MET A 59 16.35 -4.62 6.85
CA MET A 59 15.67 -3.98 7.98
C MET A 59 14.84 -5.00 8.76
N TRP A 60 14.07 -5.84 8.06
CA TRP A 60 13.29 -6.92 8.67
C TRP A 60 14.17 -7.90 9.45
N PHE A 61 15.30 -8.32 8.88
CA PHE A 61 16.25 -9.21 9.55
C PHE A 61 16.86 -8.57 10.82
N LEU A 62 17.28 -7.31 10.72
CA LEU A 62 17.86 -6.58 11.86
C LEU A 62 16.83 -6.38 12.98
N TRP A 63 15.57 -6.12 12.64
CA TRP A 63 14.47 -6.05 13.59
C TRP A 63 14.24 -7.39 14.31
N GLN A 64 14.37 -8.53 13.61
CA GLN A 64 14.24 -9.85 14.26
C GLN A 64 15.36 -10.13 15.26
N LEU A 65 16.56 -9.57 15.07
CA LEU A 65 17.69 -9.73 15.99
C LEU A 65 17.55 -8.88 17.27
N ASP A 66 16.98 -7.68 17.17
CA ASP A 66 16.75 -6.78 18.31
C ASP A 66 15.42 -6.01 18.16
N PRO A 67 14.28 -6.65 18.48
CA PRO A 67 12.96 -6.07 18.23
C PRO A 67 12.62 -4.89 19.14
N HIS A 68 13.38 -4.69 20.23
CA HIS A 68 13.17 -3.59 21.17
C HIS A 68 14.08 -2.38 20.90
N SER A 69 14.95 -2.48 19.88
CA SER A 69 15.82 -1.38 19.49
C SER A 69 15.05 -0.16 19.02
N ALA A 70 15.40 1.02 19.53
CA ALA A 70 14.89 2.29 19.04
C ALA A 70 15.52 2.71 17.69
N ALA A 71 16.58 2.02 17.24
CA ALA A 71 17.30 2.36 15.99
C ALA A 71 16.44 2.24 14.72
N TYR A 72 15.31 1.54 14.80
CA TYR A 72 14.39 1.33 13.67
C TYR A 72 13.17 2.27 13.70
N ASN A 73 13.07 3.15 14.70
CA ASN A 73 12.02 4.15 14.77
C ASN A 73 12.44 5.38 13.93
N LEU A 74 11.73 5.64 12.84
CA LEU A 74 11.85 6.89 12.08
C LEU A 74 11.01 7.96 12.80
N PRO A 75 11.61 9.02 13.37
CA PRO A 75 10.87 10.12 13.98
C PRO A 75 10.20 11.04 12.95
#